data_AF-A0A0C9VLV8-F1
#
_entry.id   AF-A0A0C9VLV8-F1
#
_cell.length_a   1.000
_cell.length_b   1.000
_cell.length_c   1.000
_cell.angle_alpha   90.00
_cell.angle_beta   90.00
_cell.angle_gamma   90.00
#
_symmetry.space_group_name_H-M   'P 1'
#
loop_
_entity.id
_entity.type
_entity.pdbx_description
1 polymer ?
#
loop_
_entity_poly.entity_id
_entity_poly.type
_entity_poly.pdbx_seq_one_letter_code
_entity_poly.pdbx_strand_id
1 'polypeptide(L)'
;MIEHIKPETEEEIKCYKVIKDLEHVSSKVQGSGTSKKYMNNEVWSLLNYLGSPTWYITFAPSDEKHPIALYFADDKDTFVKEIHTPNQRHRLIMNNPVASVRFFHFVVEAFLKHVLKVDSSTEAGLWGQTKGYYGTVEQQGCLTLHLHMLYG
;
A
#
# COMPACT_ATOMS: atom_id res chain seq x y z
N MET A 1 17.95 -23.06 -4.46
CA MET A 1 17.62 -24.32 -3.79
C MET A 1 17.58 -24.01 -2.31
N ILE A 2 16.39 -23.85 -1.72
CA ILE A 2 16.26 -23.64 -0.27
C ILE A 2 16.30 -25.04 0.33
N GLU A 3 17.34 -25.36 1.09
CA GLU A 3 17.40 -26.63 1.83
C GLU A 3 16.24 -26.68 2.82
N HIS A 4 15.35 -27.65 2.65
CA HIS A 4 14.35 -27.98 3.66
C HIS A 4 15.06 -28.75 4.78
N ILE A 5 15.63 -28.02 5.73
CA ILE A 5 16.22 -28.59 6.94
C ILE A 5 15.08 -29.17 7.80
N LYS A 6 15.11 -30.48 8.02
CA LYS A 6 14.23 -31.16 8.96
C LYS A 6 14.97 -31.31 10.28
N PRO A 7 14.40 -30.91 11.43
CA PRO A 7 15.02 -31.14 12.72
C PRO A 7 15.07 -32.65 13.01
N GLU A 8 16.24 -33.15 13.41
CA GLU A 8 16.48 -34.58 13.68
C GLU A 8 16.65 -34.85 15.18
N THR A 9 17.19 -33.88 15.94
CA THR A 9 17.40 -34.00 17.39
C THR A 9 16.22 -33.45 18.20
N GLU A 10 16.03 -33.92 19.43
CA GLU A 10 14.96 -33.41 20.31
C GLU A 10 15.09 -31.92 20.60
N GLU A 11 16.33 -31.43 20.73
CA GLU A 11 16.67 -30.03 20.95
C GLU A 11 16.30 -29.17 19.74
N GLU A 12 16.59 -29.65 18.53
CA GLU A 12 16.18 -28.97 17.29
C GLU A 12 14.65 -28.93 17.18
N ILE A 13 13.95 -30.05 17.45
CA ILE A 13 12.48 -30.08 17.43
C ILE A 13 11.90 -29.04 18.40
N LYS A 14 12.44 -28.93 19.61
CA LYS A 14 12.04 -27.91 20.59
C LYS A 14 12.33 -26.50 20.09
N CYS A 15 13.49 -26.25 19.51
CA CYS A 15 13.87 -24.95 18.94
C CYS A 15 12.94 -24.53 17.79
N TYR A 16 12.70 -25.43 16.83
CA TYR A 16 11.77 -25.20 15.72
C TYR A 16 10.33 -24.96 16.19
N LYS A 17 9.90 -25.60 17.28
CA LYS A 17 8.59 -25.33 17.89
C LYS A 17 8.50 -23.89 18.40
N VAL A 18 9.52 -23.41 19.11
CA VAL A 18 9.58 -22.01 19.58
C VAL A 18 9.57 -21.03 18.41
N ILE A 19 10.34 -21.30 17.35
CA ILE A 19 10.34 -20.46 16.14
C ILE A 19 8.96 -20.44 15.50
N LYS A 20 8.29 -21.59 15.39
CA LYS A 20 6.93 -21.68 14.85
C LYS A 20 5.91 -20.90 15.68
N ASP A 21 5.99 -20.99 17.00
CA ASP A 21 5.13 -20.24 17.91
C ASP A 21 5.39 -18.73 17.77
N LEU A 22 6.65 -18.32 17.63
CA LEU A 22 7.04 -16.94 17.37
C LEU A 22 6.53 -16.45 16.02
N GLU A 23 6.66 -17.24 14.94
CA GLU A 23 6.11 -16.91 13.62
C GLU A 23 4.59 -16.75 13.67
N HIS A 24 3.89 -17.62 14.41
CA HIS A 24 2.44 -17.56 14.57
C HIS A 24 2.01 -16.23 15.20
N VAL A 25 2.67 -15.80 16.27
CA VAL A 25 2.40 -14.51 16.92
C VAL A 25 2.82 -13.34 16.03
N SER A 26 3.97 -13.46 15.36
CA SER A 26 4.56 -12.40 14.53
C SER A 26 3.78 -12.14 13.25
N SER A 27 2.93 -13.07 12.79
CA SER A 27 2.06 -12.88 11.62
C SER A 27 1.20 -11.61 11.68
N LYS A 28 0.82 -11.18 12.90
CA LYS A 28 0.01 -9.99 13.15
C LYS A 28 0.82 -8.70 13.25
N VAL A 29 2.15 -8.79 13.29
CA VAL A 29 3.05 -7.65 13.36
C VAL A 29 3.41 -7.23 11.94
N GLN A 30 2.98 -6.03 11.55
CA GLN A 30 3.29 -5.47 10.24
C GLN A 30 4.81 -5.40 10.04
N GLY A 31 5.29 -5.88 8.89
CA GLY A 31 6.72 -5.88 8.53
C GLY A 31 7.52 -7.07 9.08
N SER A 32 6.92 -7.97 9.85
CA SER A 32 7.56 -9.23 10.28
C SER A 32 7.88 -10.15 9.09
N GLY A 33 8.82 -11.07 9.27
CA GLY A 33 9.15 -12.07 8.25
C GLY A 33 7.93 -12.91 7.84
N THR A 34 7.08 -13.26 8.81
CA THR A 34 5.85 -14.01 8.56
C THR A 34 4.82 -13.19 7.78
N SER A 35 4.62 -11.90 8.12
CA SER A 35 3.73 -10.99 7.36
C SER A 35 4.18 -10.85 5.91
N LYS A 36 5.49 -10.71 5.65
CA LYS A 36 6.06 -10.70 4.29
C LYS A 36 5.80 -12.00 3.54
N LYS A 37 5.91 -13.15 4.21
CA LYS A 37 5.60 -14.47 3.63
C LYS A 37 4.12 -14.57 3.25
N TYR A 38 3.21 -14.06 4.06
CA TYR A 38 1.77 -14.03 3.73
C TYR A 38 1.50 -13.17 2.50
N MET A 39 2.01 -11.93 2.45
CA MET A 39 1.85 -11.06 1.28
C MET A 39 2.41 -11.71 -0.01
N ASN A 40 3.57 -12.36 0.08
CA ASN A 40 4.12 -13.11 -1.05
C ASN A 40 3.19 -14.23 -1.50
N ASN A 41 2.61 -14.99 -0.57
CA ASN A 41 1.67 -16.06 -0.90
C ASN A 41 0.39 -15.50 -1.56
N GLU A 42 -0.13 -14.37 -1.09
CA GLU A 42 -1.28 -13.69 -1.71
C GLU A 42 -0.96 -13.28 -3.15
N VAL A 43 0.20 -12.64 -3.37
CA VAL A 43 0.68 -12.32 -4.71
C VAL A 43 0.78 -13.59 -5.56
N TRP A 44 1.50 -14.62 -5.13
CA TRP A 44 1.64 -15.87 -5.89
C TRP A 44 0.31 -16.52 -6.23
N SER A 45 -0.65 -16.50 -5.30
CA SER A 45 -2.01 -17.03 -5.54
C SER A 45 -2.73 -16.23 -6.62
N LEU A 46 -2.60 -14.90 -6.62
CA LEU A 46 -3.17 -14.03 -7.64
C LEU A 46 -2.52 -14.26 -9.00
N LEU A 47 -1.18 -14.39 -9.06
CA LEU A 47 -0.44 -14.70 -10.30
C LEU A 47 -0.88 -16.05 -10.88
N ASN A 48 -1.13 -17.03 -10.02
CA ASN A 48 -1.58 -18.35 -10.46
C ASN A 48 -3.01 -18.30 -11.04
N TYR A 49 -3.89 -17.49 -10.43
CA TYR A 49 -5.29 -17.36 -10.84
C TYR A 49 -5.48 -16.49 -12.10
N LEU A 50 -4.85 -15.31 -12.15
CA LEU A 50 -5.00 -14.36 -13.27
C LEU A 50 -4.01 -14.60 -14.42
N GLY A 51 -2.97 -15.40 -14.18
CA GLY A 51 -1.80 -15.48 -15.05
C GLY A 51 -0.78 -14.39 -14.73
N SER A 52 0.17 -14.17 -15.65
CA SER A 52 1.21 -13.15 -15.45
C SER A 52 0.56 -11.75 -15.39
N PRO A 53 0.73 -11.00 -14.29
CA PRO A 53 0.23 -9.64 -14.16
C PRO A 53 0.98 -8.79 -15.15
N THR A 54 0.26 -7.83 -15.74
CA THR A 54 0.83 -7.05 -16.84
C THR A 54 1.66 -5.88 -16.32
N TRP A 55 1.34 -5.35 -15.11
CA TRP A 55 1.97 -4.13 -14.60
C TRP A 55 2.25 -4.17 -13.10
N TYR A 56 3.42 -3.64 -12.72
CA TYR A 56 3.78 -3.28 -11.36
C TYR A 56 3.83 -1.75 -11.26
N ILE A 57 3.01 -1.18 -10.39
CA ILE A 57 2.79 0.25 -10.25
C ILE A 57 3.22 0.69 -8.86
N THR A 58 4.09 1.70 -8.80
CA THR A 58 4.41 2.42 -7.58
C THR A 58 4.01 3.87 -7.77
N PHE A 59 3.20 4.42 -6.87
CA PHE A 59 2.93 5.86 -6.87
C PHE A 59 2.88 6.42 -5.45
N ALA A 60 3.38 7.65 -5.32
CA ALA A 60 3.53 8.38 -4.06
C ALA A 60 3.09 9.84 -4.28
N PRO A 61 1.85 10.19 -3.97
CA PRO A 61 1.34 11.54 -4.22
C PRO A 61 1.93 12.51 -3.19
N SER A 62 2.52 13.61 -3.68
CA SER A 62 3.07 14.65 -2.81
C SER A 62 1.94 15.52 -2.25
N ASP A 63 1.70 15.43 -0.96
CA ASP A 63 0.70 16.18 -0.20
C ASP A 63 1.08 17.67 -0.03
N GLU A 64 2.35 17.99 0.23
CA GLU A 64 2.78 19.39 0.47
C GLU A 64 2.51 20.35 -0.69
N LYS A 65 2.42 19.83 -1.91
CA LYS A 65 2.26 20.65 -3.13
C LYS A 65 0.86 20.56 -3.72
N HIS A 66 0.03 19.65 -3.24
CA HIS A 66 -1.24 19.36 -3.87
C HIS A 66 -2.39 20.19 -3.27
N PRO A 67 -3.15 20.97 -4.06
CA PRO A 67 -4.23 21.81 -3.54
C PRO A 67 -5.29 21.05 -2.73
N ILE A 68 -5.63 19.82 -3.14
CA ILE A 68 -6.60 18.97 -2.40
C ILE A 68 -6.05 18.56 -1.03
N ALA A 69 -4.75 18.27 -0.92
CA ALA A 69 -4.14 17.92 0.35
C ALA A 69 -4.14 19.12 1.31
N LEU A 70 -3.81 20.31 0.79
CA LEU A 70 -3.87 21.56 1.56
C LEU A 70 -5.30 21.89 1.98
N TYR A 71 -6.28 21.66 1.11
CA TYR A 71 -7.69 21.81 1.45
C TYR A 71 -8.13 20.89 2.58
N PHE A 72 -7.71 19.62 2.58
CA PHE A 72 -8.00 18.71 3.70
C PHE A 72 -7.28 19.09 4.99
N ALA A 73 -6.17 19.82 4.90
CA ALA A 73 -5.38 20.28 6.05
C ALA A 73 -5.84 21.63 6.61
N ASP A 74 -6.51 22.45 5.80
CA ASP A 74 -7.09 23.73 6.18
C ASP A 74 -8.47 23.52 6.84
N ASP A 75 -8.88 24.44 7.71
CA ASP A 75 -10.14 24.35 8.48
C ASP A 75 -11.32 25.00 7.72
N LYS A 76 -11.17 25.25 6.42
CA LYS A 76 -12.16 25.98 5.62
C LYS A 76 -13.18 25.04 4.99
N ASP A 77 -14.45 25.37 5.18
CA ASP A 77 -15.57 24.61 4.58
C ASP A 77 -15.60 24.70 3.05
N THR A 78 -15.02 25.75 2.46
CA THR A 78 -15.00 25.98 1.02
C THR A 78 -13.63 25.75 0.41
N PHE A 79 -13.58 24.98 -0.69
CA PHE A 79 -12.35 24.84 -1.47
C PHE A 79 -11.99 26.16 -2.15
N VAL A 80 -10.95 26.83 -1.64
CA VAL A 80 -10.37 28.02 -2.25
C VAL A 80 -8.93 27.69 -2.62
N LYS A 81 -8.55 27.97 -3.88
CA LYS A 81 -7.17 27.77 -4.35
C LYS A 81 -6.27 28.89 -3.83
N GLU A 82 -5.98 28.87 -2.54
CA GLU A 82 -5.06 29.80 -1.92
C GLU A 82 -3.61 29.42 -2.24
N ILE A 83 -2.82 30.45 -2.57
CA ILE A 83 -1.40 30.28 -2.85
C ILE A 83 -0.65 30.43 -1.53
N HIS A 84 -0.35 29.30 -0.88
CA HIS A 84 0.47 29.26 0.33
C HIS A 84 1.96 29.25 -0.02
N THR A 85 2.77 29.92 0.79
CA THR A 85 4.24 29.81 0.73
C THR A 85 4.70 28.40 1.14
N PRO A 86 5.90 27.95 0.73
CA PRO A 86 6.40 26.62 1.08
C PRO A 86 6.34 26.31 2.58
N ASN A 87 6.74 27.27 3.43
CA ASN A 87 6.72 27.12 4.89
C ASN A 87 5.30 27.00 5.46
N GLN A 88 4.33 27.73 4.89
CA GLN A 88 2.93 27.62 5.30
C GLN A 88 2.34 26.25 4.94
N ARG A 89 2.60 25.75 3.73
CA ARG A 89 2.15 24.42 3.29
C ARG A 89 2.69 23.32 4.20
N HIS A 90 4.00 23.36 4.44
CA HIS A 90 4.65 22.39 5.32
C HIS A 90 4.05 22.42 6.73
N ARG A 91 3.86 23.62 7.31
CA ARG A 91 3.23 23.78 8.63
C ARG A 91 1.78 23.25 8.66
N LEU A 92 0.98 23.53 7.64
CA LEU A 92 -0.41 23.04 7.56
C LEU A 92 -0.48 21.51 7.57
N ILE A 93 0.34 20.87 6.74
CA ILE A 93 0.40 19.41 6.67
C ILE A 93 0.94 18.80 7.98
N MET A 94 2.00 19.35 8.55
CA MET A 94 2.57 18.87 9.81
C MET A 94 1.58 19.00 10.99
N ASN A 95 0.74 20.03 10.98
CA ASN A 95 -0.27 20.24 12.02
C ASN A 95 -1.48 19.30 11.85
N ASN A 96 -1.72 18.75 10.66
CA ASN A 96 -2.86 17.89 10.37
C ASN A 96 -2.43 16.67 9.51
N PRO A 97 -1.74 15.68 10.10
CA PRO A 97 -1.29 14.50 9.37
C PRO A 97 -2.44 13.62 8.84
N VAL A 98 -3.64 13.74 9.43
CA VAL A 98 -4.83 13.03 8.95
C VAL A 98 -5.23 13.52 7.55
N ALA A 99 -4.99 14.81 7.25
CA ALA A 99 -5.21 15.37 5.92
C ALA A 99 -4.39 14.66 4.84
N SER A 100 -3.12 14.36 5.11
CA SER A 100 -2.25 13.62 4.20
C SER A 100 -2.76 12.22 3.90
N VAL A 101 -3.26 11.52 4.93
CA VAL A 101 -3.84 10.17 4.76
C VAL A 101 -5.14 10.24 3.95
N ARG A 102 -6.04 11.19 4.23
CA ARG A 102 -7.28 11.39 3.47
C ARG A 102 -6.99 11.74 2.01
N PHE A 103 -6.01 12.59 1.77
CA PHE A 103 -5.54 12.93 0.44
C PHE A 103 -5.00 11.72 -0.30
N PHE A 104 -4.10 10.96 0.33
CA PHE A 104 -3.55 9.74 -0.25
C PHE A 104 -4.65 8.77 -0.64
N HIS A 105 -5.58 8.50 0.28
CA HIS A 105 -6.73 7.62 0.02
C HIS A 105 -7.58 8.10 -1.16
N PHE A 106 -7.91 9.41 -1.19
CA PHE A 106 -8.64 10.01 -2.30
C PHE A 106 -7.93 9.82 -3.65
N VAL A 107 -6.60 10.02 -3.71
CA VAL A 107 -5.84 9.84 -4.96
C VAL A 107 -5.81 8.37 -5.38
N VAL A 108 -5.65 7.44 -4.44
CA VAL A 108 -5.69 5.99 -4.72
C VAL A 108 -7.05 5.59 -5.29
N GLU A 109 -8.15 6.01 -4.66
CA GLU A 109 -9.51 5.72 -5.16
C GLU A 109 -9.76 6.33 -6.52
N ALA A 110 -9.35 7.59 -6.73
CA ALA A 110 -9.46 8.26 -8.02
C ALA A 110 -8.65 7.53 -9.11
N PHE A 111 -7.45 7.05 -8.78
CA PHE A 111 -6.61 6.28 -9.70
C PHE A 111 -7.26 4.95 -10.08
N LEU A 112 -7.73 4.17 -9.10
CA LEU A 112 -8.43 2.92 -9.31
C LEU A 112 -9.68 3.11 -10.18
N LYS A 113 -10.48 4.13 -9.87
CA LYS A 113 -11.75 4.40 -10.55
C LYS A 113 -11.58 4.98 -11.95
N HIS A 114 -10.70 5.96 -12.14
CA HIS A 114 -10.65 6.73 -13.37
C HIS A 114 -9.52 6.31 -14.31
N VAL A 115 -8.40 5.82 -13.78
CA VAL A 115 -7.25 5.38 -14.60
C VAL A 115 -7.36 3.91 -14.90
N LEU A 116 -7.55 3.07 -13.87
CA LEU A 116 -7.68 1.62 -14.07
C LEU A 116 -9.10 1.18 -14.41
N LYS A 117 -10.10 1.97 -14.01
CA LYS A 117 -11.53 1.66 -14.17
C LYS A 117 -11.89 0.29 -13.58
N VAL A 118 -11.41 -0.01 -12.38
CA VAL A 118 -11.57 -1.33 -11.75
C VAL A 118 -13.03 -1.75 -11.54
N ASP A 119 -13.94 -0.78 -11.42
CA ASP A 119 -15.38 -1.02 -11.24
C ASP A 119 -16.18 -1.05 -12.56
N SER A 120 -15.53 -0.83 -13.71
CA SER A 120 -16.20 -0.79 -15.01
C SER A 120 -16.12 -2.14 -15.72
N SER A 121 -17.27 -2.71 -16.06
CA SER A 121 -17.34 -3.95 -16.87
C SER A 121 -17.35 -3.66 -18.37
N THR A 122 -17.58 -2.41 -18.76
CA THR A 122 -17.78 -2.01 -20.17
C THR A 122 -16.62 -1.18 -20.72
N GLU A 123 -15.92 -0.44 -19.85
CA GLU A 123 -14.84 0.45 -20.27
C GLU A 123 -13.49 -0.07 -19.81
N ALA A 124 -12.54 -0.14 -20.73
CA ALA A 124 -11.15 -0.42 -20.40
C ALA A 124 -10.51 0.78 -19.68
N GLY A 125 -9.69 0.48 -18.67
CA GLY A 125 -8.74 1.43 -18.12
C GLY A 125 -7.58 1.71 -19.07
N LEU A 126 -6.60 2.47 -18.60
CA LEU A 126 -5.44 2.91 -19.37
C LEU A 126 -4.68 1.74 -20.02
N TRP A 127 -4.63 0.58 -19.36
CA TRP A 127 -3.89 -0.60 -19.79
C TRP A 127 -4.79 -1.77 -20.20
N GLY A 128 -6.07 -1.53 -20.46
CA GLY A 128 -7.04 -2.57 -20.82
C GLY A 128 -8.08 -2.82 -19.73
N GLN A 129 -8.82 -3.92 -19.88
CA GLN A 129 -9.82 -4.35 -18.91
C GLN A 129 -9.15 -4.88 -17.64
N THR A 130 -9.58 -4.39 -16.48
CA THR A 130 -9.09 -4.86 -15.18
C THR A 130 -9.65 -6.25 -14.91
N LYS A 131 -8.80 -7.26 -14.71
CA LYS A 131 -9.21 -8.58 -14.22
C LYS A 131 -9.00 -8.71 -12.72
N GLY A 132 -8.00 -8.03 -12.19
CA GLY A 132 -7.78 -7.89 -10.76
C GLY A 132 -6.53 -7.08 -10.42
N TYR A 133 -6.41 -6.73 -9.14
CA TYR A 133 -5.25 -6.03 -8.62
C TYR A 133 -4.97 -6.45 -7.18
N TYR A 134 -3.72 -6.28 -6.76
CA TYR A 134 -3.29 -6.42 -5.37
C TYR A 134 -2.41 -5.24 -5.01
N GLY A 135 -2.75 -4.54 -3.92
CA GLY A 135 -2.06 -3.33 -3.50
C GLY A 135 -1.66 -3.36 -2.04
N THR A 136 -0.44 -2.92 -1.74
CA THR A 136 0.05 -2.71 -0.37
C THR A 136 0.43 -1.25 -0.18
N VAL A 137 0.16 -0.73 1.02
CA VAL A 137 0.51 0.64 1.39
C VAL A 137 1.63 0.60 2.43
N GLU A 138 2.66 1.38 2.19
CA GLU A 138 3.78 1.57 3.11
C GLU A 138 3.88 3.04 3.50
N GLN A 139 4.25 3.29 4.76
CA GLN A 139 4.56 4.63 5.22
C GLN A 139 6.06 4.91 5.00
N GLN A 140 6.36 5.94 4.23
CA GLN A 140 7.67 6.57 4.23
C GLN A 140 7.71 7.70 5.26
N GLY A 141 8.90 8.08 5.71
CA GLY A 141 9.09 9.06 6.78
C GLY A 141 8.24 10.33 6.60
N CYS A 142 7.94 11.01 7.71
CA CYS A 142 7.09 12.20 7.71
C CYS A 142 5.63 11.94 7.27
N LEU A 143 5.11 10.72 7.51
CA LEU A 143 3.70 10.32 7.31
C LEU A 143 3.25 10.30 5.84
N THR A 144 4.19 10.24 4.91
CA THR A 144 3.91 10.10 3.49
C THR A 144 3.63 8.63 3.16
N LEU A 145 2.55 8.36 2.41
CA LEU A 145 2.13 7.01 2.08
C LEU A 145 2.48 6.66 0.64
N HIS A 146 2.91 5.43 0.42
CA HIS A 146 3.35 4.90 -0.85
C HIS A 146 2.53 3.66 -1.17
N LEU A 147 1.99 3.59 -2.39
CA LEU A 147 1.28 2.41 -2.87
C LEU A 147 2.24 1.58 -3.74
N HIS A 148 2.26 0.28 -3.48
CA HIS A 148 2.83 -0.74 -4.36
C HIS A 148 1.69 -1.63 -4.86
N MET A 149 1.53 -1.76 -6.17
CA MET A 149 0.40 -2.48 -6.75
C MET A 149 0.84 -3.39 -7.90
N LEU A 150 0.26 -4.59 -7.92
CA LEU A 150 0.24 -5.49 -9.07
C LEU A 150 -1.13 -5.41 -9.73
N TYR A 151 -1.14 -5.38 -11.06
CA TYR A 151 -2.33 -5.19 -11.88
C TYR A 151 -2.31 -6.11 -13.11
N GLY A 152 -3.47 -6.69 -13.47
CA GLY A 152 -3.66 -7.54 -14.64
C GLY A 152 -5.12 -7.82 -15.00
#